data_AF-A0A954PTZ2-F1
#
_entry.id   AF-A0A954PTZ2-F1
#
_cell.length_a   1.000
_cell.length_b   1.000
_cell.length_c   1.000
_cell.angle_alpha   90.00
_cell.angle_beta   90.00
_cell.angle_gamma   90.00
#
_symmetry.space_group_name_H-M   'P 1'
#
loop_
_entity.id
_entity.type
_entity.pdbx_description
1 polymer ?
#
loop_
_entity_poly.entity_id
_entity_poly.type
_entity_poly.pdbx_seq_one_letter_code
_entity_poly.pdbx_strand_id
1 'polypeptide(L)'
;MKVALVLFLFIPVQSYVMAQDVERSGRRDGNAERNDERGQQNGTPQLYVDTGYVFLNGEYISPPYEIDFSESDISINESTIDLSVFDAWKNEKKLNNGVARSHSQQVRRNLRNLLEGDGSLVLFEKQPVHALPGSDKYELLNILINAEARQTFNDGEREWLPSSVDQQLWVRWIGEFKCPEEPRERADNFLKVVAELESTSAAQQSGRRMLESSAYPLTVVGMLLVVVAFGHLLSFKPGPDGHSPETPVAKRAVIRSLALVTVLSALDLIWTLLVSRAGDMKELNPLGAAVIDDPLALIALKTTATLLAVGLLFGLRQHRVAQQGAWWACLICTLLTVRWLTFNSMFA
;
A
#
# COMPACT_ATOMS: atom_id res chain seq x y z
N MET A 1 16.55 -6.27 -43.59
CA MET A 1 15.77 -7.20 -42.73
C MET A 1 16.47 -7.67 -41.45
N LYS A 2 17.82 -7.76 -41.36
CA LYS A 2 18.51 -8.27 -40.16
C LYS A 2 18.65 -7.30 -38.97
N VAL A 3 18.36 -6.01 -39.14
CA VAL A 3 18.46 -4.98 -38.07
C VAL A 3 17.16 -4.86 -37.25
N ALA A 4 16.02 -5.29 -37.80
CA ALA A 4 14.71 -5.19 -37.13
C ALA A 4 14.57 -6.12 -35.91
N LEU A 5 15.31 -7.24 -35.87
CA LEU A 5 15.24 -8.20 -34.77
C LEU A 5 15.91 -7.68 -33.48
N VAL A 6 16.90 -6.79 -33.59
CA VAL A 6 17.56 -6.19 -32.42
C VAL A 6 16.69 -5.08 -31.82
N LEU A 7 15.92 -4.37 -32.64
CA LEU A 7 14.96 -3.35 -32.18
C LEU A 7 13.82 -3.96 -31.35
N PHE A 8 13.44 -5.21 -31.60
CA PHE A 8 12.42 -5.92 -30.81
C PHE A 8 12.86 -6.21 -29.36
N LEU A 9 14.17 -6.32 -29.10
CA LEU A 9 14.71 -6.49 -27.74
C LEU A 9 14.75 -5.18 -26.93
N PHE A 10 14.50 -4.04 -27.58
CA PHE A 10 14.48 -2.71 -26.96
C PHE A 10 13.09 -2.07 -26.94
N ILE A 11 12.03 -2.83 -27.21
CA ILE A 11 10.67 -2.33 -27.01
C ILE A 11 10.53 -2.11 -25.50
N PRO A 12 10.36 -0.87 -25.03
CA PRO A 12 10.09 -0.63 -23.62
C PRO A 12 8.81 -1.37 -23.27
N VAL A 13 8.82 -2.14 -22.19
CA VAL A 13 7.58 -2.63 -21.56
C VAL A 13 6.70 -1.41 -21.36
N GLN A 14 5.66 -1.31 -22.19
CA GLN A 14 4.84 -0.12 -22.30
C GLN A 14 3.91 -0.08 -21.09
N SER A 15 4.47 0.47 -20.01
CA SER A 15 3.83 0.55 -18.72
C SER A 15 2.92 1.79 -18.70
N TYR A 16 1.63 1.57 -18.47
CA TYR A 16 0.69 2.61 -18.08
C TYR A 16 0.52 2.50 -16.57
N VAL A 17 0.93 3.54 -15.84
CA VAL A 17 0.49 3.73 -14.45
C VAL A 17 -0.93 4.25 -14.55
N MET A 18 -1.89 3.42 -14.15
CA MET A 18 -3.21 3.92 -13.80
C MET A 18 -3.01 4.71 -12.50
N ALA A 19 -3.16 6.02 -12.57
CA ALA A 19 -3.41 6.80 -11.38
C ALA A 19 -4.52 6.08 -10.62
N GLN A 20 -4.28 5.69 -9.37
CA GLN A 20 -5.34 5.24 -8.49
C GLN A 20 -6.25 6.44 -8.26
N ASP A 21 -7.19 6.64 -9.18
CA ASP A 21 -8.43 7.29 -8.87
C ASP A 21 -9.06 6.46 -7.77
N VAL A 22 -8.96 6.98 -6.54
CA VAL A 22 -9.86 6.67 -5.44
C VAL A 22 -11.24 7.22 -5.84
N GLU A 23 -11.81 6.67 -6.91
CA GLU A 23 -13.20 6.86 -7.25
C GLU A 23 -14.00 6.05 -6.25
N ARG A 24 -14.51 6.81 -5.27
CA ARG A 24 -15.80 6.60 -4.64
C ARG A 24 -16.84 6.20 -5.70
N SER A 25 -16.91 4.93 -6.04
CA SER A 25 -18.11 4.34 -6.63
C SER A 25 -19.15 4.34 -5.51
N GLY A 26 -20.14 5.23 -5.55
CA GLY A 26 -21.01 5.37 -6.70
C GLY A 26 -22.24 4.50 -6.42
N ARG A 27 -22.93 4.90 -5.36
CA ARG A 27 -24.26 4.46 -4.95
C ARG A 27 -25.15 4.39 -6.19
N ARG A 28 -25.40 3.18 -6.69
CA ARG A 28 -26.43 2.93 -7.69
C ARG A 28 -27.73 2.64 -6.95
N ASP A 29 -28.67 3.55 -7.15
CA ASP A 29 -30.09 3.35 -6.90
C ASP A 29 -30.57 2.15 -7.72
N GLY A 30 -30.91 1.08 -7.02
CA GLY A 30 -31.64 -0.06 -7.54
C GLY A 30 -32.96 -0.16 -6.78
N ASN A 31 -33.91 0.68 -7.19
CA ASN A 31 -35.31 0.58 -6.77
C ASN A 31 -35.88 -0.70 -7.39
N ALA A 32 -35.90 -1.79 -6.61
CA ALA A 32 -36.61 -3.00 -6.94
C ALA A 32 -37.69 -3.20 -5.88
N GLU A 33 -38.93 -2.92 -6.30
CA GLU A 33 -40.14 -3.30 -5.61
C GLU A 33 -40.08 -4.79 -5.25
N ARG A 34 -39.95 -5.06 -3.95
CA ARG A 34 -40.21 -6.38 -3.39
C ARG A 34 -41.37 -6.23 -2.43
N ASN A 35 -42.56 -6.51 -2.94
CA ASN A 35 -43.69 -6.97 -2.15
C ASN A 35 -43.21 -8.19 -1.37
N ASP A 36 -43.09 -8.05 -0.06
CA ASP A 36 -43.03 -9.19 0.86
C ASP A 36 -43.88 -8.85 2.07
N GLU A 37 -44.75 -9.80 2.37
CA GLU A 37 -45.86 -9.78 3.29
C GLU A 37 -45.37 -9.48 4.72
N ARG A 38 -45.82 -8.36 5.29
CA ARG A 38 -45.64 -8.06 6.71
C ARG A 38 -46.60 -8.90 7.54
N GLY A 39 -46.20 -10.15 7.78
CA GLY A 39 -46.52 -10.85 9.01
C GLY A 39 -45.90 -10.07 10.19
N GLN A 40 -46.77 -9.47 10.99
CA GLN A 40 -46.45 -8.62 12.12
C GLN A 40 -45.92 -9.49 13.28
N GLN A 41 -44.63 -9.87 13.23
CA GLN A 41 -43.92 -10.36 14.41
C GLN A 41 -43.35 -9.14 15.16
N ASN A 42 -44.05 -8.72 16.21
CA ASN A 42 -43.65 -7.68 17.16
C ASN A 42 -42.49 -8.13 18.07
N GLY A 43 -41.41 -8.65 17.50
CA GLY A 43 -40.14 -8.86 18.20
C GLY A 43 -39.16 -7.77 17.77
N THR A 44 -38.64 -6.98 18.70
CA THR A 44 -37.44 -6.18 18.45
C THR A 44 -36.35 -7.16 17.99
N PRO A 45 -35.77 -7.01 16.78
CA PRO A 45 -34.85 -8.01 16.27
C PRO A 45 -33.61 -8.01 17.16
N GLN A 46 -33.34 -9.12 17.83
CA GLN A 46 -32.11 -9.33 18.61
C GLN A 46 -30.89 -9.23 17.70
N LEU A 47 -29.76 -8.73 18.22
CA LEU A 47 -28.50 -8.64 17.51
C LEU A 47 -27.54 -9.72 18.06
N TYR A 48 -27.12 -10.63 17.20
CA TYR A 48 -26.12 -11.66 17.53
C TYR A 48 -24.80 -11.29 16.86
N VAL A 49 -23.71 -11.23 17.65
CA VAL A 49 -22.35 -10.96 17.15
C VAL A 49 -21.36 -11.90 17.85
N ASP A 50 -20.47 -12.54 17.11
CA ASP A 50 -19.45 -13.48 17.60
C ASP A 50 -18.03 -12.88 17.60
N THR A 51 -17.88 -11.65 17.12
CA THR A 51 -16.61 -10.94 16.94
C THR A 51 -16.46 -9.73 17.86
N GLY A 52 -15.22 -9.23 17.99
CA GLY A 52 -14.88 -8.13 18.90
C GLY A 52 -14.73 -8.54 20.37
N TYR A 53 -14.48 -7.54 21.21
CA TYR A 53 -14.19 -7.69 22.65
C TYR A 53 -15.11 -6.79 23.47
N VAL A 54 -15.78 -7.35 24.47
CA VAL A 54 -16.64 -6.59 25.37
C VAL A 54 -16.10 -6.69 26.80
N PHE A 55 -15.85 -5.55 27.41
CA PHE A 55 -15.44 -5.43 28.80
C PHE A 55 -16.50 -4.64 29.58
N LEU A 56 -17.17 -5.29 30.52
CA LEU A 56 -18.20 -4.69 31.37
C LEU A 56 -17.72 -4.69 32.82
N ASN A 57 -17.68 -3.51 33.44
CA ASN A 57 -17.25 -3.31 34.82
C ASN A 57 -15.87 -3.92 35.14
N GLY A 58 -14.99 -3.92 34.14
CA GLY A 58 -13.65 -4.47 34.23
C GLY A 58 -13.54 -5.97 34.02
N GLU A 59 -14.65 -6.67 33.79
CA GLU A 59 -14.68 -8.08 33.43
C GLU A 59 -14.86 -8.24 31.92
N TYR A 60 -14.20 -9.25 31.36
CA TYR A 60 -14.36 -9.60 29.96
C TYR A 60 -15.55 -10.55 29.77
N ILE A 61 -16.39 -10.25 28.79
CA ILE A 61 -17.53 -11.09 28.39
C ILE A 61 -17.14 -11.85 27.13
N SER A 62 -17.25 -13.18 27.16
CA SER A 62 -16.98 -14.02 25.98
C SER A 62 -18.12 -13.94 24.96
N PRO A 63 -17.82 -13.96 23.65
CA PRO A 63 -18.83 -14.16 22.62
C PRO A 63 -19.41 -15.59 22.68
N PRO A 64 -20.59 -15.84 22.07
CA PRO A 64 -21.40 -14.89 21.31
C PRO A 64 -22.09 -13.84 22.20
N TYR A 65 -22.26 -12.64 21.64
CA TYR A 65 -22.98 -11.54 22.27
C TYR A 65 -24.42 -11.51 21.77
N GLU A 66 -25.35 -11.71 22.70
CA GLU A 66 -26.79 -11.52 22.51
C GLU A 66 -27.15 -10.10 22.95
N ILE A 67 -27.47 -9.23 21.99
CA ILE A 67 -27.68 -7.81 22.25
C ILE A 67 -29.14 -7.44 21.96
N ASP A 68 -29.86 -7.10 23.01
CA ASP A 68 -31.25 -6.63 22.92
C ASP A 68 -31.34 -5.14 23.23
N PHE A 69 -32.22 -4.48 22.47
CA PHE A 69 -32.45 -3.04 22.57
C PHE A 69 -33.87 -2.79 23.07
N SER A 70 -33.96 -2.12 24.20
CA SER A 70 -35.19 -1.50 24.72
C SER A 70 -35.22 0.00 24.37
N GLU A 71 -36.23 0.71 24.84
CA GLU A 71 -36.32 2.18 24.70
C GLU A 71 -35.30 2.91 25.58
N SER A 72 -35.08 2.40 26.80
CA SER A 72 -34.20 3.00 27.82
C SER A 72 -32.89 2.24 28.04
N ASP A 73 -32.82 0.97 27.64
CA ASP A 73 -31.75 0.07 28.06
C ASP A 73 -31.26 -0.81 26.90
N ILE A 74 -30.02 -1.28 27.03
CA ILE A 74 -29.42 -2.30 26.18
C ILE A 74 -29.01 -3.46 27.09
N SER A 75 -29.43 -4.67 26.77
CA SER A 75 -28.84 -5.86 27.39
C SER A 75 -27.79 -6.47 26.47
N ILE A 76 -26.63 -6.79 27.03
CA ILE A 76 -25.59 -7.58 26.37
C ILE A 76 -25.44 -8.84 27.23
N ASN A 77 -25.87 -9.98 26.69
CA ASN A 77 -26.07 -11.22 27.42
C ASN A 77 -26.94 -10.96 28.68
N GLU A 78 -26.47 -11.33 29.86
CA GLU A 78 -27.20 -11.15 31.12
C GLU A 78 -27.04 -9.75 31.74
N SER A 79 -26.24 -8.87 31.13
CA SER A 79 -25.94 -7.53 31.67
C SER A 79 -26.80 -6.45 31.05
N THR A 80 -27.58 -5.73 31.87
CA THR A 80 -28.40 -4.59 31.44
C THR A 80 -27.66 -3.27 31.65
N ILE A 81 -27.65 -2.43 30.63
CA ILE A 81 -26.92 -1.16 30.56
C ILE A 81 -27.90 -0.06 30.17
N ASP A 82 -27.92 1.03 30.94
CA ASP A 82 -28.71 2.22 30.61
C ASP A 82 -28.22 2.84 29.29
N LEU A 83 -29.13 3.11 28.37
CA LEU A 83 -28.82 3.64 27.04
C LEU A 83 -28.13 5.01 27.10
N SER A 84 -28.32 5.79 28.17
CA SER A 84 -27.69 7.11 28.36
C SER A 84 -26.16 7.07 28.40
N VAL A 85 -25.53 5.93 28.75
CA VAL A 85 -24.06 5.81 28.69
C VAL A 85 -23.51 5.92 27.27
N PHE A 86 -24.38 5.76 26.25
CA PHE A 86 -24.07 5.91 24.83
C PHE A 86 -24.40 7.31 24.30
N ASP A 87 -24.68 8.30 25.15
CA ASP A 87 -25.01 9.66 24.74
C ASP A 87 -23.90 10.31 23.90
N ALA A 88 -22.63 9.97 24.17
CA ALA A 88 -21.47 10.41 23.38
C ALA A 88 -21.55 9.97 21.89
N TRP A 89 -22.34 8.95 21.56
CA TRP A 89 -22.52 8.49 20.20
C TRP A 89 -23.63 9.23 19.45
N LYS A 90 -24.35 10.16 20.09
CA LYS A 90 -25.33 11.03 19.42
C LYS A 90 -24.60 11.94 18.43
N ASN A 91 -25.09 11.96 17.19
CA ASN A 91 -24.54 12.85 16.17
C ASN A 91 -25.26 14.20 16.28
N GLU A 92 -24.72 15.16 17.04
CA GLU A 92 -25.32 16.50 17.18
C GLU A 92 -25.59 17.17 15.82
N LYS A 93 -24.69 16.97 14.85
CA LYS A 93 -24.80 17.56 13.50
C LYS A 93 -26.01 17.06 12.68
N LYS A 94 -26.62 15.92 13.02
CA LYS A 94 -27.76 15.36 12.26
C LYS A 94 -29.13 15.76 12.80
N LEU A 95 -29.22 16.20 14.05
CA LEU A 95 -30.47 16.69 14.65
C LEU A 95 -31.01 17.93 13.90
N ASN A 96 -30.12 18.74 13.31
CA ASN A 96 -30.51 19.94 12.56
C ASN A 96 -31.19 19.66 11.21
N ASN A 97 -31.14 18.43 10.69
CA ASN A 97 -31.69 18.09 9.36
C ASN A 97 -33.04 17.34 9.42
N GLY A 98 -33.77 17.41 10.54
CA GLY A 98 -35.19 17.02 10.62
C GLY A 98 -35.52 15.53 10.55
N VAL A 99 -34.54 14.64 10.41
CA VAL A 99 -34.74 13.18 10.46
C VAL A 99 -34.18 12.66 11.79
N ALA A 100 -34.95 12.80 12.86
CA ALA A 100 -34.62 12.22 14.16
C ALA A 100 -34.74 10.69 14.06
N ARG A 101 -33.62 10.00 13.83
CA ARG A 101 -33.56 8.54 14.06
C ARG A 101 -33.62 8.30 15.57
N SER A 102 -34.34 7.25 15.96
CA SER A 102 -34.38 6.83 17.37
C SER A 102 -32.96 6.58 17.88
N HIS A 103 -32.63 7.09 19.07
CA HIS A 103 -31.31 6.98 19.67
C HIS A 103 -30.84 5.52 19.76
N SER A 104 -31.74 4.61 20.12
CA SER A 104 -31.48 3.17 20.19
C SER A 104 -31.06 2.58 18.83
N GLN A 105 -31.63 3.04 17.72
CA GLN A 105 -31.23 2.59 16.38
C GLN A 105 -29.82 3.04 15.99
N GLN A 106 -29.42 4.25 16.42
CA GLN A 106 -28.07 4.75 16.17
C GLN A 106 -27.04 3.98 16.98
N VAL A 107 -27.32 3.77 18.27
CA VAL A 107 -26.45 2.98 19.15
C VAL A 107 -26.34 1.55 18.63
N ARG A 108 -27.46 0.92 18.27
CA ARG A 108 -27.47 -0.41 17.65
C ARG A 108 -26.56 -0.54 16.44
N ARG A 109 -26.64 0.41 15.51
CA ARG A 109 -25.81 0.39 14.30
C ARG A 109 -24.33 0.59 14.63
N ASN A 110 -24.02 1.52 15.53
CA ASN A 110 -22.64 1.80 15.91
C ASN A 110 -22.02 0.62 16.67
N LEU A 111 -22.77 -0.01 17.58
CA LEU A 111 -22.34 -1.17 18.35
C LEU A 111 -22.11 -2.37 17.43
N ARG A 112 -23.06 -2.63 16.51
CA ARG A 112 -22.89 -3.63 15.45
C ARG A 112 -21.61 -3.39 14.66
N ASN A 113 -21.44 -2.19 14.10
CA ASN A 113 -20.28 -1.85 13.29
C ASN A 113 -18.96 -1.97 14.07
N LEU A 114 -18.96 -1.65 15.37
CA LEU A 114 -17.80 -1.78 16.22
C LEU A 114 -17.43 -3.25 16.42
N LEU A 115 -18.38 -4.08 16.87
CA LEU A 115 -18.11 -5.48 17.19
C LEU A 115 -17.86 -6.34 15.95
N GLU A 116 -18.67 -6.17 14.90
CA GLU A 116 -18.44 -6.83 13.59
C GLU A 116 -17.13 -6.40 12.95
N GLY A 117 -16.62 -5.20 13.29
CA GLY A 117 -15.30 -4.70 12.90
C GLY A 117 -14.16 -5.16 13.83
N ASP A 118 -14.40 -6.19 14.64
CA ASP A 118 -13.50 -6.71 15.67
C ASP A 118 -13.05 -5.66 16.71
N GLY A 119 -13.81 -4.59 16.93
CA GLY A 119 -13.47 -3.54 17.89
C GLY A 119 -13.58 -3.97 19.36
N SER A 120 -13.13 -3.10 20.26
CA SER A 120 -13.30 -3.29 21.70
C SER A 120 -14.30 -2.29 22.28
N LEU A 121 -15.24 -2.79 23.09
CA LEU A 121 -16.16 -2.00 23.89
C LEU A 121 -15.74 -2.09 25.35
N VAL A 122 -15.49 -0.95 26.00
CA VAL A 122 -15.19 -0.88 27.43
C VAL A 122 -16.22 -0.01 28.12
N LEU A 123 -16.87 -0.56 29.14
CA LEU A 123 -17.85 0.14 29.95
C LEU A 123 -17.54 -0.06 31.44
N PHE A 124 -17.50 1.03 32.19
CA PHE A 124 -17.44 1.02 33.64
C PHE A 124 -18.72 1.61 34.22
N GLU A 125 -19.06 1.20 35.45
CA GLU A 125 -20.23 1.70 36.16
C GLU A 125 -20.22 3.23 36.21
N LYS A 126 -21.32 3.85 35.75
CA LYS A 126 -21.54 5.32 35.73
C LYS A 126 -20.54 6.11 34.86
N GLN A 127 -19.77 5.45 34.00
CA GLN A 127 -18.91 6.10 33.03
C GLN A 127 -19.54 6.03 31.62
N PRO A 128 -19.25 7.01 30.75
CA PRO A 128 -19.59 6.90 29.34
C PRO A 128 -18.95 5.66 28.71
N VAL A 129 -19.60 5.11 27.68
CA VAL A 129 -19.05 3.99 26.93
C VAL A 129 -17.82 4.40 26.14
N HIS A 130 -16.80 3.53 26.12
CA HIS A 130 -15.60 3.71 25.31
C HIS A 130 -15.57 2.68 24.18
N ALA A 131 -15.66 3.17 22.94
CA ALA A 131 -15.47 2.37 21.74
C ALA A 131 -14.04 2.55 21.24
N LEU A 132 -13.32 1.45 21.09
CA LEU A 132 -11.94 1.42 20.62
C LEU A 132 -11.89 0.65 19.29
N PRO A 133 -12.05 1.34 18.15
CA PRO A 133 -11.86 0.75 16.83
C PRO A 133 -10.37 0.74 16.44
N GLY A 134 -9.99 -0.11 15.48
CA GLY A 134 -8.71 0.01 14.78
C GLY A 134 -7.47 -0.06 15.68
N SER A 135 -6.66 1.00 15.68
CA SER A 135 -5.40 1.12 16.43
C SER A 135 -5.61 1.11 17.94
N ASP A 136 -6.68 1.72 18.44
CA ASP A 136 -6.89 1.89 19.87
C ASP A 136 -7.20 0.54 20.54
N LYS A 137 -7.81 -0.38 19.78
CA LYS A 137 -7.94 -1.78 20.17
C LYS A 137 -6.59 -2.47 20.30
N TYR A 138 -5.69 -2.27 19.33
CA TYR A 138 -4.36 -2.90 19.35
C TYR A 138 -3.63 -2.52 20.63
N GLU A 139 -3.62 -1.22 20.97
CA GLU A 139 -2.99 -0.73 22.21
C GLU A 139 -3.62 -1.35 23.46
N LEU A 140 -4.96 -1.35 23.55
CA LEU A 140 -5.64 -1.98 24.67
C LEU A 140 -5.26 -3.46 24.81
N LEU A 141 -5.42 -4.25 23.75
CA LEU A 141 -5.17 -5.70 23.80
C LEU A 141 -3.69 -6.00 24.11
N ASN A 142 -2.76 -5.23 23.54
CA ASN A 142 -1.33 -5.35 23.82
C ASN A 142 -1.06 -5.10 25.31
N ILE A 143 -1.61 -4.04 25.89
CA ILE A 143 -1.46 -3.72 27.32
C ILE A 143 -2.11 -4.78 28.23
N LEU A 144 -3.25 -5.34 27.84
CA LEU A 144 -3.94 -6.36 28.63
C LEU A 144 -3.19 -7.70 28.67
N ILE A 145 -2.36 -8.02 27.69
CA ILE A 145 -1.74 -9.35 27.55
C ILE A 145 -0.22 -9.31 27.73
N ASN A 146 0.43 -8.23 27.32
CA ASN A 146 1.87 -8.07 27.43
C ASN A 146 2.23 -7.34 28.73
N ALA A 147 2.99 -8.02 29.60
CA ALA A 147 3.42 -7.47 30.88
C ALA A 147 4.34 -6.24 30.73
N GLU A 148 5.15 -6.19 29.69
CA GLU A 148 6.03 -5.06 29.41
C GLU A 148 5.22 -3.83 28.99
N ALA A 149 4.30 -3.99 28.03
CA ALA A 149 3.39 -2.91 27.62
C ALA A 149 2.55 -2.39 28.79
N ARG A 150 2.10 -3.29 29.66
CA ARG A 150 1.38 -2.94 30.89
C ARG A 150 2.22 -2.10 31.85
N GLN A 151 3.50 -2.43 32.01
CA GLN A 151 4.41 -1.68 32.85
C GLN A 151 4.63 -0.26 32.30
N THR A 152 4.90 -0.13 31.01
CA THR A 152 5.07 1.17 30.32
C THR A 152 3.83 2.07 30.47
N PHE A 153 2.64 1.48 30.33
CA PHE A 153 1.37 2.18 30.57
C PHE A 153 1.23 2.68 32.02
N ASN A 154 1.63 1.86 33.00
CA ASN A 154 1.62 2.24 34.41
C ASN A 154 2.63 3.35 34.71
N ASP A 155 3.79 3.34 34.04
CA ASP A 155 4.87 4.34 34.20
C ASP A 155 4.52 5.72 33.61
N GLY A 156 3.44 5.82 32.82
CA GLY A 156 2.84 7.10 32.43
C GLY A 156 2.63 7.29 30.93
N GLU A 157 3.02 6.34 30.08
CA GLU A 157 2.76 6.40 28.64
C GLU A 157 1.29 6.07 28.34
N ARG A 158 0.46 7.11 28.28
CA ARG A 158 -1.00 7.01 28.17
C ARG A 158 -1.59 7.88 27.07
N GLU A 159 -0.78 8.19 26.05
CA GLU A 159 -1.16 9.14 24.98
C GLU A 159 -2.39 8.70 24.16
N TRP A 160 -2.64 7.39 24.06
CA TRP A 160 -3.77 6.84 23.31
C TRP A 160 -5.10 6.90 24.08
N LEU A 161 -5.09 7.15 25.40
CA LEU A 161 -6.33 7.28 26.18
C LEU A 161 -6.97 8.65 25.93
N PRO A 162 -8.29 8.71 25.65
CA PRO A 162 -8.98 9.99 25.52
C PRO A 162 -8.88 10.82 26.82
N SER A 163 -8.67 12.12 26.68
CA SER A 163 -8.56 13.04 27.82
C SER A 163 -9.85 13.15 28.67
N SER A 164 -10.98 12.70 28.13
CA SER A 164 -12.28 12.65 28.81
C SER A 164 -12.40 11.49 29.81
N VAL A 165 -11.43 10.59 29.85
CA VAL A 165 -11.47 9.37 30.66
C VAL A 165 -10.84 9.58 32.03
N ASP A 166 -11.42 8.95 33.06
CA ASP A 166 -10.78 8.83 34.36
C ASP A 166 -9.54 7.92 34.27
N GLN A 167 -8.37 8.55 34.16
CA GLN A 167 -7.10 7.84 34.04
C GLN A 167 -6.80 6.94 35.26
N GLN A 168 -7.22 7.34 36.46
CA GLN A 168 -6.96 6.55 37.67
C GLN A 168 -7.75 5.25 37.65
N LEU A 169 -9.00 5.31 37.17
CA LEU A 169 -9.83 4.13 36.99
C LEU A 169 -9.20 3.14 36.00
N TRP A 170 -8.71 3.62 34.87
CA TRP A 170 -8.08 2.78 33.84
C TRP A 170 -6.76 2.16 34.30
N VAL A 171 -5.91 2.93 34.99
CA VAL A 171 -4.67 2.42 35.59
C VAL A 171 -4.97 1.32 36.59
N ARG A 172 -5.95 1.53 37.48
CA ARG A 172 -6.36 0.51 38.43
C ARG A 172 -6.89 -0.74 37.73
N TRP A 173 -7.81 -0.58 36.77
CA TRP A 173 -8.38 -1.70 36.02
C TRP A 173 -7.31 -2.50 35.29
N ILE A 174 -6.47 -1.85 34.48
CA ILE A 174 -5.41 -2.52 33.71
C ILE A 174 -4.39 -3.22 34.64
N GLY A 175 -4.05 -2.60 35.78
CA GLY A 175 -3.17 -3.19 36.78
C GLY A 175 -3.74 -4.45 37.43
N GLU A 176 -5.03 -4.43 37.76
CA GLU A 176 -5.73 -5.53 38.44
C GLU A 176 -6.30 -6.59 37.49
N PHE A 177 -6.41 -6.28 36.18
CA PHE A 177 -7.05 -7.15 35.21
C PHE A 177 -6.29 -8.46 35.01
N LYS A 178 -6.99 -9.56 35.31
CA LYS A 178 -6.56 -10.93 35.05
C LYS A 178 -7.21 -11.42 33.76
N CYS A 179 -6.50 -11.26 32.64
CA CYS A 179 -6.98 -11.67 31.32
C CYS A 179 -7.28 -13.18 31.30
N PRO A 180 -8.54 -13.62 31.06
CA PRO A 180 -8.87 -15.04 30.89
C PRO A 180 -8.16 -15.68 29.68
N GLU A 181 -8.13 -17.01 29.59
CA GLU A 181 -7.40 -17.71 28.52
C GLU A 181 -7.96 -17.45 27.12
N GLU A 182 -9.28 -17.46 26.95
CA GLU A 182 -9.94 -17.24 25.64
C GLU A 182 -9.63 -15.87 25.01
N PRO A 183 -9.84 -14.72 25.68
CA PRO A 183 -9.48 -13.43 25.10
C PRO A 183 -7.97 -13.29 24.90
N ARG A 184 -7.15 -13.93 25.75
CA ARG A 184 -5.70 -13.93 25.59
C ARG A 184 -5.28 -14.59 24.28
N GLU A 185 -5.82 -15.76 23.97
CA GLU A 185 -5.50 -16.49 22.74
C GLU A 185 -5.95 -15.70 21.49
N ARG A 186 -7.18 -15.18 21.50
CA ARG A 186 -7.71 -14.39 20.37
C ARG A 186 -6.90 -13.13 20.12
N ALA A 187 -6.55 -12.42 21.17
CA ALA A 187 -5.78 -11.19 21.05
C ALA A 187 -4.31 -11.46 20.72
N ASP A 188 -3.69 -12.52 21.22
CA ASP A 188 -2.35 -12.94 20.78
C ASP A 188 -2.32 -13.26 19.27
N ASN A 189 -3.33 -13.97 18.76
CA ASN A 189 -3.49 -14.20 17.33
C ASN A 189 -3.66 -12.89 16.54
N PHE A 190 -4.48 -11.97 17.02
CA PHE A 190 -4.66 -10.66 16.40
C PHE A 190 -3.36 -9.84 16.38
N LEU A 191 -2.64 -9.77 17.51
CA LEU A 191 -1.39 -9.02 17.64
C LEU A 191 -0.29 -9.60 16.73
N LYS A 192 -0.23 -10.93 16.58
CA LYS A 192 0.70 -11.59 15.64
C LYS A 192 0.43 -11.19 14.19
N VAL A 193 -0.83 -11.20 13.78
CA VAL A 193 -1.22 -10.78 12.42
C VAL A 193 -0.86 -9.33 12.17
N VAL A 194 -1.13 -8.44 13.13
CA VAL A 194 -0.76 -7.02 13.02
C VAL A 194 0.76 -6.85 12.95
N ALA A 195 1.52 -7.53 13.81
CA ALA A 195 2.98 -7.45 13.80
C ALA A 195 3.60 -7.97 12.49
N GLU A 196 3.04 -9.03 11.91
CA GLU A 196 3.45 -9.54 10.59
C GLU A 196 3.18 -8.51 9.49
N LEU A 197 1.99 -7.90 9.50
CA LEU A 197 1.62 -6.83 8.56
C LEU A 197 2.48 -5.58 8.72
N GLU A 198 2.82 -5.19 9.95
CA GLU A 198 3.70 -4.06 10.23
C GLU A 198 5.13 -4.35 9.79
N SER A 199 5.66 -5.55 10.05
CA SER A 199 7.02 -5.91 9.64
C SER A 199 7.19 -5.93 8.11
N THR A 200 6.19 -6.46 7.39
CA THR A 200 6.17 -6.47 5.92
C THR A 200 6.01 -5.06 5.36
N SER A 201 5.13 -4.25 5.96
CA SER A 201 4.92 -2.86 5.58
C SER A 201 6.14 -1.99 5.86
N ALA A 202 6.81 -2.17 7.00
CA ALA A 202 8.01 -1.43 7.38
C ALA A 202 9.19 -1.74 6.44
N ALA A 203 9.39 -3.01 6.09
CA ALA A 203 10.37 -3.40 5.09
C ALA A 203 10.08 -2.72 3.74
N GLN A 204 8.82 -2.72 3.30
CA GLN A 204 8.41 -2.02 2.07
C GLN A 204 8.60 -0.50 2.15
N GLN A 205 8.23 0.14 3.26
CA GLN A 205 8.38 1.58 3.47
C GLN A 205 9.85 2.01 3.52
N SER A 206 10.72 1.27 4.21
CA SER A 206 12.16 1.55 4.22
C SER A 206 12.76 1.43 2.82
N GLY A 207 12.30 0.43 2.04
CA GLY A 207 12.66 0.27 0.63
C GLY A 207 12.29 1.53 -0.13
N ARG A 208 11.00 1.93 -0.10
CA ARG A 208 10.50 3.13 -0.78
C ARG A 208 11.27 4.40 -0.42
N ARG A 209 11.54 4.66 0.86
CA ARG A 209 12.32 5.83 1.29
C ARG A 209 13.74 5.84 0.72
N MET A 210 14.40 4.68 0.67
CA MET A 210 15.71 4.57 0.01
C MET A 210 15.60 4.84 -1.49
N LEU A 211 14.56 4.31 -2.17
CA LEU A 211 14.34 4.56 -3.60
C LEU A 211 14.09 6.06 -3.86
N GLU A 212 13.23 6.71 -3.07
CA GLU A 212 12.93 8.14 -3.14
C GLU A 212 14.18 8.99 -2.96
N SER A 213 15.01 8.68 -1.96
CA SER A 213 16.28 9.39 -1.74
C SER A 213 17.26 9.25 -2.91
N SER A 214 17.20 8.13 -3.64
CA SER A 214 18.05 7.86 -4.79
C SER A 214 17.50 8.41 -6.11
N ALA A 215 16.21 8.72 -6.17
CA ALA A 215 15.55 9.15 -7.40
C ALA A 215 16.11 10.48 -7.92
N TYR A 216 16.30 11.47 -7.04
CA TYR A 216 16.86 12.77 -7.41
C TYR A 216 18.29 12.68 -8.02
N PRO A 217 19.31 12.11 -7.33
CA PRO A 217 20.65 12.02 -7.90
C PRO A 217 20.67 11.19 -9.18
N LEU A 218 19.85 10.14 -9.27
CA LEU A 218 19.73 9.32 -10.48
C LEU A 218 19.17 10.12 -11.66
N THR A 219 18.20 11.00 -11.41
CA THR A 219 17.62 11.89 -12.42
C THR A 219 18.66 12.88 -12.95
N VAL A 220 19.46 13.48 -12.06
CA VAL A 220 20.56 14.38 -12.44
C VAL A 220 21.60 13.65 -13.29
N VAL A 221 22.01 12.44 -12.88
CA VAL A 221 22.92 11.60 -13.66
C VAL A 221 22.32 11.28 -15.03
N GLY A 222 21.03 10.93 -15.10
CA GLY A 222 20.33 10.68 -16.35
C GLY A 222 20.33 11.89 -17.29
N MET A 223 20.04 13.09 -16.77
CA MET A 223 20.09 14.34 -17.55
C MET A 223 21.48 14.60 -18.13
N LEU A 224 22.53 14.46 -17.32
CA LEU A 224 23.92 14.63 -17.77
C LEU A 224 24.30 13.62 -18.86
N LEU A 225 23.94 12.35 -18.67
CA LEU A 225 24.20 11.29 -19.66
C LEU A 225 23.47 11.54 -20.98
N VAL A 226 22.23 12.03 -20.95
CA VAL A 226 21.48 12.40 -22.16
C VAL A 226 22.20 13.51 -22.92
N VAL A 227 22.66 14.56 -22.24
CA VAL A 227 23.40 15.67 -22.89
C VAL A 227 24.69 15.17 -23.53
N VAL A 228 25.46 14.34 -22.82
CA VAL A 228 26.70 13.74 -23.34
C VAL A 228 26.42 12.84 -24.54
N ALA A 229 25.41 11.98 -24.45
CA ALA A 229 25.04 11.06 -25.53
C ALA A 229 24.55 11.80 -26.76
N PHE A 230 23.73 12.84 -26.58
CA PHE A 230 23.25 13.68 -27.67
C PHE A 230 24.40 14.43 -28.36
N GLY A 231 25.33 15.02 -27.58
CA GLY A 231 26.53 15.65 -28.11
C GLY A 231 27.40 14.68 -28.92
N HIS A 232 27.56 13.44 -28.44
CA HIS A 232 28.26 12.38 -29.15
C HIS A 232 27.57 12.00 -30.48
N LEU A 233 26.24 11.87 -30.47
CA LEU A 233 25.43 11.53 -31.65
C LEU A 233 25.49 12.61 -32.73
N LEU A 234 25.50 13.89 -32.34
CA LEU A 234 25.65 15.02 -33.26
C LEU A 234 27.07 15.13 -33.83
N SER A 235 28.08 14.84 -33.01
CA SER A 235 29.49 14.89 -33.41
C SER A 235 29.88 13.78 -34.39
N PHE A 236 29.18 12.65 -34.34
CA PHE A 236 29.45 11.49 -35.18
C PHE A 236 28.18 11.01 -35.88
N LYS A 237 27.97 11.44 -37.13
CA LYS A 237 26.92 10.89 -37.99
C LYS A 237 27.56 9.97 -39.03
N PRO A 238 27.24 8.67 -39.07
CA PRO A 238 27.72 7.79 -40.13
C PRO A 238 27.17 8.32 -41.48
N GLY A 239 28.08 8.72 -42.37
CA GLY A 239 27.73 9.29 -43.67
C GLY A 239 27.02 8.27 -44.58
N PRO A 240 26.10 8.73 -45.45
CA PRO A 240 25.43 7.87 -46.44
C PRO A 240 26.40 7.42 -47.55
N ASP A 241 27.45 8.21 -47.80
CA ASP A 241 28.36 8.01 -48.92
C ASP A 241 29.42 6.98 -48.55
N GLY A 242 29.31 5.79 -49.15
CA GLY A 242 30.05 4.58 -48.81
C GLY A 242 31.57 4.60 -49.09
N HIS A 243 32.25 5.73 -48.93
CA HIS A 243 33.68 5.89 -49.20
C HIS A 243 34.53 6.29 -47.99
N SER A 244 33.99 6.28 -46.76
CA SER A 244 34.86 6.45 -45.59
C SER A 244 35.81 5.24 -45.46
N PRO A 245 37.14 5.43 -45.58
CA PRO A 245 38.11 4.39 -45.28
C PRO A 245 38.03 4.04 -43.79
N GLU A 246 38.58 2.90 -43.41
CA GLU A 246 38.68 2.44 -42.01
C GLU A 246 39.49 3.41 -41.14
N THR A 247 38.93 4.57 -40.82
CA THR A 247 39.64 5.57 -40.03
C THR A 247 39.63 5.14 -38.56
N PRO A 248 40.76 5.27 -37.85
CA PRO A 248 40.83 5.01 -36.41
C PRO A 248 39.83 5.86 -35.62
N VAL A 249 39.40 6.99 -36.18
CA VAL A 249 38.36 7.86 -35.63
C VAL A 249 36.99 7.16 -35.57
N ALA A 250 36.57 6.49 -36.65
CA ALA A 250 35.30 5.75 -36.66
C ALA A 250 35.29 4.61 -35.64
N LYS A 251 36.41 3.87 -35.52
CA LYS A 251 36.55 2.79 -34.51
C LYS A 251 36.42 3.34 -33.08
N ARG A 252 37.02 4.48 -32.77
CA ARG A 252 36.87 5.15 -31.46
C ARG A 252 35.44 5.64 -31.21
N ALA A 253 34.77 6.17 -32.24
CA ALA A 253 33.39 6.63 -32.13
C ALA A 253 32.42 5.49 -31.80
N VAL A 254 32.58 4.32 -32.42
CA VAL A 254 31.78 3.12 -32.09
C VAL A 254 32.00 2.70 -30.64
N ILE A 255 33.26 2.65 -30.18
CA ILE A 255 33.55 2.26 -28.79
C ILE A 255 32.88 3.22 -27.80
N ARG A 256 32.92 4.53 -28.07
CA ARG A 256 32.22 5.54 -27.26
C ARG A 256 30.71 5.36 -27.30
N SER A 257 30.12 5.11 -28.47
CA SER A 257 28.68 4.81 -28.60
C SER A 257 28.29 3.58 -27.78
N LEU A 258 29.08 2.51 -27.85
CA LEU A 258 28.81 1.29 -27.10
C LEU A 258 28.94 1.50 -25.60
N ALA A 259 29.95 2.26 -25.15
CA ALA A 259 30.08 2.63 -23.74
C ALA A 259 28.85 3.42 -23.24
N LEU A 260 28.37 4.40 -24.03
CA LEU A 260 27.16 5.15 -23.71
C LEU A 260 25.92 4.26 -23.68
N VAL A 261 25.76 3.34 -24.65
CA VAL A 261 24.67 2.35 -24.66
C VAL A 261 24.70 1.51 -23.39
N THR A 262 25.86 1.01 -22.97
CA THR A 262 25.98 0.21 -21.74
C THR A 262 25.56 1.00 -20.51
N VAL A 263 26.03 2.24 -20.36
CA VAL A 263 25.70 3.07 -19.18
C VAL A 263 24.23 3.48 -19.18
N LEU A 264 23.68 3.91 -20.32
CA LEU A 264 22.26 4.27 -20.45
C LEU A 264 21.34 3.05 -20.23
N SER A 265 21.73 1.86 -20.69
CA SER A 265 20.97 0.62 -20.44
C SER A 265 21.01 0.21 -18.97
N ALA A 266 22.14 0.42 -18.28
CA ALA A 266 22.24 0.19 -16.85
C ALA A 266 21.34 1.14 -16.06
N LEU A 267 21.29 2.42 -16.45
CA LEU A 267 20.39 3.41 -15.87
C LEU A 267 18.92 3.04 -16.06
N ASP A 268 18.55 2.63 -17.27
CA ASP A 268 17.20 2.15 -17.60
C ASP A 268 16.82 0.91 -16.79
N LEU A 269 17.75 -0.02 -16.56
CA LEU A 269 17.55 -1.16 -15.66
C LEU A 269 17.32 -0.71 -14.20
N ILE A 270 18.10 0.25 -13.70
CA ILE A 270 17.91 0.79 -12.35
C ILE A 270 16.50 1.36 -12.22
N TRP A 271 16.04 2.20 -13.14
CA TRP A 271 14.67 2.72 -13.11
C TRP A 271 13.61 1.63 -13.19
N THR A 272 13.80 0.63 -14.06
CA THR A 272 12.89 -0.52 -14.15
C THR A 272 12.76 -1.21 -12.78
N LEU A 273 13.87 -1.36 -12.05
CA LEU A 273 13.88 -1.98 -10.72
C LEU A 273 13.27 -1.10 -9.63
N LEU A 274 13.56 0.21 -9.63
CA LEU A 274 12.95 1.15 -8.68
C LEU A 274 11.43 1.09 -8.80
N VAL A 275 10.93 1.09 -10.02
CA VAL A 275 9.50 1.13 -10.31
C VAL A 275 8.82 -0.22 -10.06
N SER A 276 9.47 -1.33 -10.43
CA SER A 276 8.99 -2.68 -10.09
C SER A 276 8.83 -2.86 -8.58
N ARG A 277 9.78 -2.36 -7.78
CA ARG A 277 9.71 -2.42 -6.30
C ARG A 277 8.66 -1.52 -5.69
N ALA A 278 8.25 -0.45 -6.36
CA ALA A 278 7.19 0.42 -5.87
C ALA A 278 5.81 -0.30 -5.88
N GLY A 279 5.68 -1.44 -6.58
CA GLY A 279 4.44 -2.23 -6.64
C GLY A 279 3.37 -1.60 -7.54
N ASP A 280 3.75 -0.61 -8.36
CA ASP A 280 2.81 0.29 -9.04
C ASP A 280 2.65 -0.03 -10.55
N MET A 281 3.15 -1.20 -10.99
CA MET A 281 3.07 -1.62 -12.39
C MET A 281 2.32 -2.94 -12.53
N LYS A 282 1.10 -2.84 -13.07
CA LYS A 282 0.33 -3.98 -13.55
C LYS A 282 0.60 -4.14 -15.05
N GLU A 283 1.33 -5.18 -15.45
CA GLU A 283 1.57 -5.45 -16.86
C GLU A 283 0.31 -5.94 -17.57
N LEU A 284 0.12 -5.46 -18.80
CA LEU A 284 -0.98 -5.88 -19.68
C LEU A 284 -0.59 -7.04 -20.60
N ASN A 285 0.70 -7.38 -20.70
CA ASN A 285 1.19 -8.44 -21.56
C ASN A 285 1.23 -9.77 -20.78
N PRO A 286 0.46 -10.81 -21.17
CA PRO A 286 0.45 -12.09 -20.45
C PRO A 286 1.81 -12.80 -20.46
N LEU A 287 2.66 -12.57 -21.47
CA LEU A 287 4.02 -13.13 -21.50
C LEU A 287 4.99 -12.37 -20.58
N GLY A 288 4.75 -11.08 -20.36
CA GLY A 288 5.52 -10.28 -19.41
C GLY A 288 5.12 -10.60 -17.97
N ALA A 289 3.81 -10.78 -17.73
CA ALA A 289 3.26 -11.03 -16.40
C ALA A 289 3.92 -12.24 -15.73
N ALA A 290 4.18 -13.32 -16.49
CA ALA A 290 4.85 -14.52 -15.99
C ALA A 290 6.34 -14.30 -15.60
N VAL A 291 6.97 -13.23 -16.11
CA VAL A 291 8.37 -12.86 -15.83
C VAL A 291 8.45 -11.74 -14.79
N ILE A 292 7.40 -10.93 -14.62
CA ILE A 292 7.36 -9.81 -13.68
C ILE A 292 7.34 -10.24 -12.21
N ASP A 293 6.77 -11.41 -11.90
CA ASP A 293 6.70 -11.90 -10.52
C ASP A 293 8.10 -12.15 -9.92
N ASP A 294 9.13 -12.32 -10.77
CA ASP A 294 10.51 -12.43 -10.34
C ASP A 294 11.38 -11.27 -10.88
N PRO A 295 11.72 -10.26 -10.06
CA PRO A 295 12.60 -9.16 -10.48
C PRO A 295 13.99 -9.65 -10.90
N LEU A 296 14.45 -10.83 -10.45
CA LEU A 296 15.74 -11.40 -10.86
C LEU A 296 15.69 -11.88 -12.32
N ALA A 297 14.56 -12.44 -12.76
CA ALA A 297 14.37 -12.88 -14.13
C ALA A 297 14.45 -11.70 -15.12
N LEU A 298 13.84 -10.57 -14.78
CA LEU A 298 13.93 -9.34 -15.56
C LEU A 298 15.36 -8.79 -15.66
N ILE A 299 16.10 -8.78 -14.54
CA ILE A 299 17.51 -8.37 -14.51
C ILE A 299 18.32 -9.30 -15.41
N ALA A 300 18.18 -10.61 -15.25
CA ALA A 300 18.95 -11.61 -16.00
C ALA A 300 18.68 -11.50 -17.50
N LEU A 301 17.42 -11.35 -17.91
CA LEU A 301 17.04 -11.21 -19.31
C LEU A 301 17.64 -9.93 -19.93
N LYS A 302 17.43 -8.79 -19.27
CA LYS A 302 17.88 -7.47 -19.78
C LYS A 302 19.39 -7.36 -19.83
N THR A 303 20.09 -7.84 -18.80
CA THR A 303 21.56 -7.87 -18.77
C THR A 303 22.12 -8.80 -19.85
N THR A 304 21.56 -10.00 -20.02
CA THR A 304 22.00 -10.95 -21.05
C THR A 304 21.78 -10.40 -22.45
N ALA A 305 20.59 -9.85 -22.73
CA ALA A 305 20.28 -9.25 -24.03
C ALA A 305 21.18 -8.05 -24.34
N THR A 306 21.42 -7.19 -23.36
CA THR A 306 22.29 -6.00 -23.51
C THR A 306 23.75 -6.42 -23.77
N LEU A 307 24.27 -7.36 -22.98
CA LEU A 307 25.65 -7.87 -23.15
C LEU A 307 25.85 -8.55 -24.50
N LEU A 308 24.87 -9.35 -24.94
CA LEU A 308 24.91 -10.00 -26.24
C LEU A 308 24.89 -8.97 -27.38
N ALA A 309 24.02 -7.96 -27.31
CA ALA A 309 23.94 -6.91 -28.32
C ALA A 309 25.22 -6.07 -28.38
N VAL A 310 25.75 -5.64 -27.23
CA VAL A 310 27.00 -4.87 -27.14
C VAL A 310 28.18 -5.71 -27.61
N GLY A 311 28.26 -6.98 -27.20
CA GLY A 311 29.32 -7.90 -27.61
C GLY A 311 29.34 -8.14 -29.12
N LEU A 312 28.17 -8.34 -29.73
CA LEU A 312 28.03 -8.52 -31.18
C LEU A 312 28.47 -7.26 -31.94
N LEU A 313 28.02 -6.07 -31.53
CA LEU A 313 28.42 -4.82 -32.15
C LEU A 313 29.92 -4.52 -31.95
N PHE A 314 30.48 -4.90 -30.80
CA PHE A 314 31.90 -4.74 -30.51
C PHE A 314 32.76 -5.68 -31.37
N GLY A 315 32.35 -6.93 -31.55
CA GLY A 315 33.00 -7.89 -32.43
C GLY A 315 32.97 -7.43 -33.89
N LEU A 316 31.82 -6.92 -34.34
CA LEU A 316 31.62 -6.45 -35.71
C LEU A 316 32.02 -4.98 -35.93
N ARG A 317 32.70 -4.32 -34.99
CA ARG A 317 32.98 -2.86 -35.01
C ARG A 317 33.72 -2.35 -36.26
N GLN A 318 34.39 -3.24 -37.00
CA GLN A 318 35.06 -2.92 -38.25
C GLN A 318 34.07 -2.75 -39.43
N HIS A 319 32.88 -3.34 -39.32
CA HIS A 319 31.85 -3.29 -40.34
C HIS A 319 30.95 -2.05 -40.20
N ARG A 320 30.56 -1.46 -41.33
CA ARG A 320 29.68 -0.29 -41.40
C ARG A 320 28.32 -0.51 -40.74
N VAL A 321 27.78 -1.72 -40.89
CA VAL A 321 26.51 -2.10 -40.28
C VAL A 321 26.57 -1.99 -38.75
N ALA A 322 27.72 -2.34 -38.14
CA ALA A 322 27.91 -2.18 -36.70
C ALA A 322 28.07 -0.71 -36.30
N GLN A 323 28.71 0.12 -37.14
CA GLN A 323 28.82 1.57 -36.89
C GLN A 323 27.44 2.24 -36.88
N GLN A 324 26.62 1.95 -37.88
CA GLN A 324 25.23 2.44 -37.95
C GLN A 324 24.38 1.86 -36.82
N GLY A 325 24.53 0.56 -36.53
CA GLY A 325 23.82 -0.11 -35.44
C GLY A 325 24.15 0.49 -34.07
N ALA A 326 25.43 0.76 -33.77
CA ALA A 326 25.85 1.37 -32.53
C ALA A 326 25.35 2.83 -32.39
N TRP A 327 25.32 3.58 -33.50
CA TRP A 327 24.75 4.92 -33.52
C TRP A 327 23.23 4.90 -33.22
N TRP A 328 22.48 4.04 -33.92
CA TRP A 328 21.04 3.88 -33.69
C TRP A 328 20.72 3.37 -32.29
N ALA A 329 21.47 2.39 -31.78
CA ALA A 329 21.30 1.89 -30.42
C ALA A 329 21.52 3.01 -29.38
N CYS A 330 22.56 3.82 -29.55
CA CYS A 330 22.83 4.97 -28.69
C CYS A 330 21.69 6.00 -28.74
N LEU A 331 21.15 6.29 -29.93
CA LEU A 331 20.00 7.18 -30.09
C LEU A 331 18.76 6.64 -29.35
N ILE A 332 18.43 5.37 -29.54
CA ILE A 332 17.27 4.74 -28.89
C ILE A 332 17.41 4.76 -27.37
N CYS A 333 18.57 4.37 -26.83
CA CYS A 333 18.81 4.41 -25.38
C CYS A 333 18.70 5.84 -24.82
N THR A 334 19.14 6.85 -25.58
CA THR A 334 19.00 8.25 -25.20
C THR A 334 17.52 8.66 -25.15
N LEU A 335 16.72 8.30 -26.16
CA LEU A 335 15.28 8.59 -26.19
C LEU A 335 14.51 7.88 -25.07
N LEU A 336 14.85 6.62 -24.77
CA LEU A 336 14.29 5.88 -23.64
C LEU A 336 14.63 6.56 -22.30
N THR A 337 15.87 7.04 -22.17
CA THR A 337 16.30 7.76 -20.97
C THR A 337 15.53 9.07 -20.79
N VAL A 338 15.35 9.83 -21.87
CA VAL A 338 14.52 11.05 -21.84
C VAL A 338 13.07 10.73 -21.45
N ARG A 339 12.48 9.67 -22.02
CA ARG A 339 11.13 9.23 -21.68
C ARG A 339 10.99 8.96 -20.17
N TRP A 340 11.95 8.27 -19.58
CA TRP A 340 11.97 8.01 -18.13
C TRP A 340 12.13 9.28 -17.30
N LEU A 341 12.99 10.21 -17.70
CA LEU A 341 13.13 11.50 -17.01
C LEU A 341 11.81 12.29 -17.03
N THR A 342 11.12 12.33 -18.18
CA THR A 342 9.81 12.97 -18.30
C THR A 342 8.78 12.28 -17.41
N PHE A 343 8.75 10.93 -17.42
CA PHE A 343 7.88 10.16 -16.55
C PHE A 343 8.14 10.50 -15.08
N ASN A 344 9.40 10.45 -14.63
CA ASN A 344 9.75 10.77 -13.26
C ASN A 344 9.36 12.20 -12.88
N SER A 345 9.50 13.17 -13.78
CA SER A 345 9.09 14.56 -13.52
C SER A 345 7.59 14.80 -13.42
N MET A 346 6.75 13.86 -13.91
CA MET A 346 5.30 13.96 -13.77
C MET A 346 4.80 13.36 -12.44
N PHE A 347 5.56 12.43 -11.84
CA PHE A 347 5.16 11.70 -10.64
C PHE A 347 5.97 12.06 -9.38
N ALA A 348 7.05 12.83 -9.53
CA ALA A 348 7.76 13.52 -8.44
C ALA A 348 7.14 14.90 -8.21
#